data_AF-A0A820AS16-F1
#
_entry.id   AF-A0A820AS16-F1
#
_cell.length_a   1.000
_cell.length_b   1.000
_cell.length_c   1.000
_cell.angle_alpha   90.00
_cell.angle_beta   90.00
_cell.angle_gamma   90.00
#
_symmetry.space_group_name_H-M   'P 1'
#
loop_
_entity.id
_entity.type
_entity.pdbx_description
1 polymer ?
#
loop_
_entity_poly.entity_id
_entity_poly.type
_entity_poly.pdbx_seq_one_letter_code
_entity_poly.pdbx_strand_id
1 'polypeptide(L)'
;NTIIISRIPLNTTLIINVTYDRCLCLSSLSYPAFNWFPNGTCQLFSVFPITYRIQITTGARLYFPQKTYPNASQCCMPDINYLLNRLKQATIILANITTPREIIIDDHGYLVTVEMSPNFLHRFDPKNLTTITRIAIPNEYEMSIGYNQGAYFIAPNNENFIPIINSQNLTIINNITMTGVSGPRGIMFLNNGSTMVVTSNSNNSLVFYNRTSLAPIMYKFVFSQLVHNVGPHGLWRVNDSFFYATSWTNKTIYSYSATNNSTHWNEALFLNLLKVNTTGGSTSIAIDECGRFWFPLETNIILIYDQQGNLLGNYATTTTTFFAVSFMKIIDNYVMYFSDCANNQIMRLDPNIQC
;
A
#
# COMPACT_ATOMS: atom_id res chain seq x y z
N ASN A 1 -9.41 -14.62 -5.09
CA ASN A 1 -10.83 -14.99 -4.96
C ASN A 1 -11.13 -15.42 -3.55
N THR A 2 -11.46 -14.51 -2.65
CA THR A 2 -11.84 -14.83 -1.27
C THR A 2 -13.35 -15.03 -1.20
N ILE A 3 -13.81 -16.12 -0.59
CA ILE A 3 -15.24 -16.38 -0.39
C ILE A 3 -15.56 -16.17 1.10
N ILE A 4 -16.67 -15.49 1.39
CA ILE A 4 -17.18 -15.27 2.75
C ILE A 4 -18.37 -16.19 2.97
N ILE A 5 -18.37 -16.98 4.04
CA ILE A 5 -19.45 -17.92 4.38
C ILE A 5 -20.06 -17.53 5.74
N SER A 6 -21.40 -17.46 5.79
CA SER A 6 -22.19 -17.14 7.00
C SER A 6 -22.40 -18.38 7.91
N ARG A 7 -22.63 -18.15 9.20
CA ARG A 7 -22.73 -19.19 10.24
C ARG A 7 -24.14 -19.79 10.32
N ILE A 8 -24.26 -21.13 10.35
CA ILE A 8 -25.46 -21.88 10.77
C ILE A 8 -25.07 -22.73 12.00
N PRO A 9 -25.88 -22.78 13.08
CA PRO A 9 -25.52 -23.49 14.30
C PRO A 9 -25.89 -24.98 14.22
N LEU A 10 -24.89 -25.87 14.19
CA LEU A 10 -25.07 -27.31 14.46
C LEU A 10 -23.90 -27.84 15.29
N ASN A 11 -24.20 -28.59 16.35
CA ASN A 11 -23.22 -29.24 17.23
C ASN A 11 -22.96 -30.66 16.75
N THR A 12 -21.81 -30.93 16.13
CA THR A 12 -21.12 -32.23 16.06
C THR A 12 -19.84 -32.09 15.25
N THR A 13 -18.82 -32.91 15.53
CA THR A 13 -17.57 -32.97 14.73
C THR A 13 -17.21 -34.44 14.53
N LEU A 14 -17.09 -34.88 13.27
CA LEU A 14 -16.53 -36.20 12.95
C LEU A 14 -15.94 -36.26 11.50
N ILE A 15 -14.69 -36.73 11.42
CA ILE A 15 -14.03 -37.63 10.43
C ILE A 15 -13.54 -37.15 9.03
N ILE A 16 -12.23 -37.45 8.83
CA ILE A 16 -11.45 -38.06 7.73
C ILE A 16 -12.15 -38.29 6.36
N ASN A 17 -11.45 -37.96 5.26
CA ASN A 17 -11.86 -38.08 3.85
C ASN A 17 -12.97 -37.10 3.45
N VAL A 18 -12.60 -35.89 3.03
CA VAL A 18 -13.54 -34.76 2.91
C VAL A 18 -13.46 -34.05 1.56
N THR A 19 -14.62 -33.60 1.07
CA THR A 19 -14.80 -32.69 -0.07
C THR A 19 -14.69 -31.22 0.38
N TYR A 20 -14.55 -30.29 -0.59
CA TYR A 20 -14.40 -28.83 -0.40
C TYR A 20 -15.28 -28.21 0.71
N ASP A 21 -16.55 -28.63 0.80
CA ASP A 21 -17.53 -28.09 1.77
C ASP A 21 -17.31 -28.54 3.23
N ARG A 22 -16.46 -29.54 3.48
CA ARG A 22 -16.29 -30.15 4.81
C ARG A 22 -15.02 -29.71 5.56
N CYS A 23 -14.22 -28.82 4.99
CA CYS A 23 -13.10 -28.19 5.70
C CYS A 23 -13.49 -27.05 6.65
N LEU A 24 -14.80 -26.85 6.83
CA LEU A 24 -15.40 -25.84 7.69
C LEU A 24 -15.51 -26.39 9.13
N CYS A 25 -14.45 -26.34 9.94
CA CYS A 25 -14.59 -26.71 11.36
C CYS A 25 -15.30 -25.60 12.15
N LEU A 26 -16.26 -25.97 12.99
CA LEU A 26 -16.98 -25.04 13.88
C LEU A 26 -16.23 -24.89 15.22
N SER A 27 -15.29 -23.95 15.29
CA SER A 27 -14.81 -23.45 16.59
C SER A 27 -15.78 -22.38 17.11
N SER A 28 -16.21 -22.50 18.36
CA SER A 28 -17.08 -21.53 19.04
C SER A 28 -16.32 -20.33 19.62
N LEU A 29 -14.98 -20.38 19.65
CA LEU A 29 -14.15 -19.44 20.43
C LEU A 29 -12.96 -18.84 19.64
N SER A 30 -12.83 -19.10 18.34
CA SER A 30 -11.73 -18.53 17.53
C SER A 30 -12.15 -18.27 16.08
N TYR A 31 -11.51 -17.26 15.46
CA TYR A 31 -11.58 -16.93 14.04
C TYR A 31 -10.72 -17.94 13.26
N PRO A 32 -11.29 -18.94 12.57
CA PRO A 32 -10.49 -19.95 11.90
C PRO A 32 -10.40 -19.62 10.40
N ALA A 33 -9.18 -19.44 9.89
CA ALA A 33 -8.91 -19.35 8.46
C ALA A 33 -8.45 -20.74 7.95
N PHE A 34 -8.93 -21.16 6.76
CA PHE A 34 -8.62 -22.48 6.21
C PHE A 34 -8.08 -22.38 4.78
N ASN A 35 -7.19 -23.32 4.43
CA ASN A 35 -6.72 -23.52 3.07
C ASN A 35 -7.06 -24.94 2.58
N TRP A 36 -7.47 -25.05 1.32
CA TRP A 36 -7.79 -26.30 0.63
C TRP A 36 -6.68 -26.65 -0.37
N PHE A 37 -6.00 -27.78 -0.15
CA PHE A 37 -4.90 -28.21 -1.00
C PHE A 37 -5.38 -29.14 -2.13
N PRO A 38 -4.69 -29.15 -3.30
CA PRO A 38 -5.00 -30.05 -4.41
C PRO A 38 -4.92 -31.54 -4.06
N ASN A 39 -4.21 -31.90 -2.99
CA ASN A 39 -4.12 -33.27 -2.47
C ASN A 39 -5.31 -33.67 -1.56
N GLY A 40 -6.35 -32.83 -1.47
CA GLY A 40 -7.56 -33.12 -0.68
C GLY A 40 -7.39 -32.91 0.83
N THR A 41 -6.32 -32.22 1.25
CA THR A 41 -6.07 -31.91 2.67
C THR A 41 -6.41 -30.47 3.00
N CYS A 42 -6.70 -30.23 4.29
CA CYS A 42 -6.99 -28.91 4.82
C CYS A 42 -6.11 -28.55 6.00
N GLN A 43 -5.67 -27.29 6.03
CA GLN A 43 -4.84 -26.76 7.10
C GLN A 43 -5.53 -25.56 7.75
N LEU A 44 -5.60 -25.59 9.08
CA LEU A 44 -6.03 -24.46 9.89
C LEU A 44 -4.90 -23.44 10.00
N PHE A 45 -5.19 -22.19 9.68
CA PHE A 45 -4.32 -21.04 9.99
C PHE A 45 -4.72 -20.48 11.35
N SER A 46 -3.93 -20.77 12.38
CA SER A 46 -4.10 -20.22 13.73
C SER A 46 -3.70 -18.74 13.82
N VAL A 47 -2.89 -18.25 12.86
CA VAL A 47 -2.44 -16.86 12.75
C VAL A 47 -2.50 -16.45 11.28
N PHE A 48 -3.14 -15.32 10.98
CA PHE A 48 -3.22 -14.74 9.64
C PHE A 48 -3.11 -13.20 9.71
N PRO A 49 -2.71 -12.53 8.60
CA PRO A 49 -2.32 -11.12 8.61
C PRO A 49 -3.43 -10.13 9.01
N ILE A 50 -3.04 -8.97 9.54
CA ILE A 50 -3.98 -7.91 9.97
C ILE A 50 -4.87 -7.43 8.81
N THR A 51 -4.32 -7.33 7.60
CA THR A 51 -5.05 -6.98 6.37
C THR A 51 -6.30 -7.84 6.18
N TYR A 52 -6.25 -9.09 6.62
CA TYR A 52 -7.37 -10.02 6.59
C TYR A 52 -8.21 -9.99 7.89
N ARG A 53 -7.64 -9.65 9.05
CA ARG A 53 -8.37 -9.49 10.34
C ARG A 53 -9.42 -8.39 10.32
N ILE A 54 -9.22 -7.34 9.52
CA ILE A 54 -10.12 -6.18 9.50
C ILE A 54 -11.40 -6.48 8.70
N GLN A 55 -11.41 -7.47 7.79
CA GLN A 55 -12.64 -7.94 7.12
C GLN A 55 -13.63 -8.65 8.08
N ILE A 56 -13.27 -8.87 9.35
CA ILE A 56 -13.90 -9.86 10.23
C ILE A 56 -14.73 -9.23 11.37
N THR A 57 -14.96 -7.91 11.35
CA THR A 57 -15.93 -7.28 12.28
C THR A 57 -17.35 -7.85 12.14
N THR A 58 -17.62 -8.63 11.08
CA THR A 58 -18.89 -9.30 10.77
C THR A 58 -19.00 -10.75 11.29
N GLY A 59 -17.95 -11.32 11.91
CA GLY A 59 -17.94 -12.74 12.31
C GLY A 59 -17.80 -13.74 11.14
N ALA A 60 -17.41 -13.24 9.96
CA ALA A 60 -17.13 -14.02 8.76
C ALA A 60 -15.91 -14.96 8.92
N ARG A 61 -15.83 -16.00 8.09
CA ARG A 61 -14.65 -16.86 7.94
C ARG A 61 -14.01 -16.64 6.57
N LEU A 62 -12.68 -16.67 6.53
CA LEU A 62 -11.89 -16.44 5.33
C LEU A 62 -11.44 -17.76 4.72
N TYR A 63 -11.68 -17.90 3.41
CA TYR A 63 -11.32 -19.07 2.63
C TYR A 63 -10.48 -18.67 1.41
N PHE A 64 -9.35 -19.35 1.24
CA PHE A 64 -8.42 -19.13 0.13
C PHE A 64 -8.44 -20.37 -0.80
N PRO A 65 -9.07 -20.29 -1.98
CA PRO A 65 -9.05 -21.38 -2.93
C PRO A 65 -7.70 -21.42 -3.66
N GLN A 66 -6.98 -22.53 -3.47
CA GLN A 66 -5.78 -22.99 -4.19
C GLN A 66 -4.60 -22.01 -4.34
N LYS A 67 -3.46 -22.39 -3.75
CA LYS A 67 -2.08 -21.88 -3.98
C LYS A 67 -1.81 -20.38 -3.80
N THR A 68 -2.82 -19.55 -3.54
CA THR A 68 -2.63 -18.19 -3.04
C THR A 68 -2.48 -18.26 -1.53
N TYR A 69 -1.25 -18.48 -1.08
CA TYR A 69 -0.87 -18.28 0.31
C TYR A 69 -1.20 -16.81 0.70
N PRO A 70 -1.68 -16.50 1.91
CA PRO A 70 -1.13 -15.32 2.57
C PRO A 70 0.37 -15.62 2.65
N ASN A 71 1.22 -14.83 1.97
CA ASN A 71 2.66 -15.12 1.86
C ASN A 71 3.20 -15.66 3.20
N ALA A 72 3.81 -16.84 3.13
CA ALA A 72 4.48 -17.44 4.25
C ALA A 72 5.51 -16.43 4.81
N SER A 73 5.48 -16.23 6.14
CA SER A 73 6.36 -15.39 6.97
C SER A 73 6.00 -13.90 7.18
N GLN A 74 4.70 -13.53 7.20
CA GLN A 74 4.25 -12.24 7.76
C GLN A 74 4.36 -12.22 9.29
N CYS A 75 5.59 -12.06 9.72
CA CYS A 75 6.00 -12.05 11.10
C CYS A 75 5.96 -10.65 11.65
N CYS A 76 5.09 -10.44 12.63
CA CYS A 76 5.26 -9.31 13.50
C CYS A 76 6.51 -9.53 14.36
N MET A 77 7.49 -8.64 14.26
CA MET A 77 8.61 -8.51 15.19
C MET A 77 8.20 -7.55 16.32
N PRO A 78 7.72 -8.05 17.47
CA PRO A 78 7.13 -7.21 18.50
C PRO A 78 8.16 -6.30 19.17
N ASP A 79 9.41 -6.75 19.31
CA ASP A 79 10.49 -5.93 19.85
C ASP A 79 10.99 -4.92 18.80
N ILE A 80 10.55 -3.67 18.95
CA ILE A 80 10.96 -2.58 18.08
C ILE A 80 12.45 -2.27 18.18
N ASN A 81 13.07 -2.42 19.35
CA ASN A 81 14.50 -2.13 19.52
C ASN A 81 15.35 -3.17 18.81
N TYR A 82 14.96 -4.45 18.91
CA TYR A 82 15.60 -5.50 18.13
C TYR A 82 15.48 -5.24 16.63
N LEU A 83 14.27 -4.93 16.13
CA LEU A 83 14.07 -4.60 14.71
C LEU A 83 14.94 -3.43 14.25
N LEU A 84 14.96 -2.32 15.01
CA LEU A 84 15.78 -1.15 14.70
C LEU A 84 17.28 -1.47 14.67
N ASN A 85 17.76 -2.32 15.57
CA ASN A 85 19.15 -2.79 15.57
C ASN A 85 19.46 -3.64 14.34
N ARG A 86 18.54 -4.53 13.93
CA ARG A 86 18.68 -5.33 12.71
C ARG A 86 18.68 -4.48 11.46
N LEU A 87 17.85 -3.44 11.39
CA LEU A 87 17.81 -2.51 10.26
C LEU A 87 19.10 -1.69 10.12
N LYS A 88 19.72 -1.27 11.24
CA LYS A 88 21.04 -0.61 11.22
C LYS A 88 22.17 -1.50 10.69
N GLN A 89 21.99 -2.82 10.77
CA GLN A 89 22.94 -3.84 10.30
C GLN A 89 22.45 -4.51 9.00
N ALA A 90 21.41 -3.96 8.37
CA ALA A 90 20.82 -4.54 7.18
C ALA A 90 21.81 -4.52 6.01
N THR A 91 21.70 -5.52 5.14
CA THR A 91 22.34 -5.47 3.83
C THR A 91 21.65 -4.40 2.99
N ILE A 92 22.42 -3.48 2.42
CA ILE A 92 21.93 -2.39 1.58
C ILE A 92 22.19 -2.72 0.12
N ILE A 93 21.15 -2.64 -0.71
CA ILE A 93 21.25 -2.77 -2.16
C ILE A 93 20.73 -1.46 -2.77
N LEU A 94 21.46 -0.91 -3.75
CA LEU A 94 21.16 0.38 -4.35
C LEU A 94 20.99 0.24 -5.86
N ALA A 95 20.09 1.04 -6.44
CA ALA A 95 19.97 1.24 -7.87
C ALA A 95 19.85 2.73 -8.18
N ASN A 96 20.65 3.20 -9.14
CA ASN A 96 20.68 4.62 -9.51
C ASN A 96 19.45 4.99 -10.37
N ILE A 97 18.72 6.02 -9.96
CA ILE A 97 17.61 6.63 -10.69
C ILE A 97 17.67 8.12 -10.43
N THR A 98 17.61 8.98 -11.45
CA THR A 98 17.90 10.42 -11.27
C THR A 98 16.95 11.08 -10.27
N THR A 99 15.66 10.76 -10.30
CA THR A 99 14.65 11.39 -9.42
C THR A 99 13.49 10.42 -9.15
N PRO A 100 13.72 9.36 -8.37
CA PRO A 100 12.69 8.36 -8.08
C PRO A 100 11.51 8.95 -7.31
N ARG A 101 10.34 8.32 -7.39
CA ARG A 101 9.11 8.73 -6.70
C ARG A 101 8.42 7.54 -6.04
N GLU A 102 7.09 7.51 -6.12
CA GLU A 102 6.28 6.47 -5.51
C GLU A 102 6.76 5.07 -5.91
N ILE A 103 6.87 4.22 -4.91
CA ILE A 103 7.30 2.83 -5.05
C ILE A 103 6.08 1.93 -4.83
N ILE A 104 5.84 1.04 -5.79
CA ILE A 104 4.80 0.03 -5.72
C ILE A 104 5.36 -1.35 -6.10
N ILE A 105 4.60 -2.40 -5.79
CA ILE A 105 4.84 -3.76 -6.25
C ILE A 105 3.68 -4.13 -7.18
N ASP A 106 3.98 -4.68 -8.35
CA ASP A 106 2.96 -5.15 -9.28
C ASP A 106 2.64 -6.66 -9.12
N ASP A 107 1.62 -7.17 -9.80
CA ASP A 107 1.21 -8.58 -9.67
C ASP A 107 2.22 -9.56 -10.30
N HIS A 108 3.22 -9.06 -11.05
CA HIS A 108 4.35 -9.88 -11.52
C HIS A 108 5.46 -9.99 -10.46
N GLY A 109 5.33 -9.28 -9.34
CA GLY A 109 6.33 -9.22 -8.29
C GLY A 109 7.47 -8.24 -8.57
N TYR A 110 7.33 -7.35 -9.56
CA TYR A 110 8.35 -6.33 -9.82
C TYR A 110 8.22 -5.16 -8.86
N LEU A 111 9.36 -4.60 -8.45
CA LEU A 111 9.42 -3.28 -7.82
C LEU A 111 9.32 -2.22 -8.91
N VAL A 112 8.39 -1.29 -8.76
CA VAL A 112 8.09 -0.29 -9.79
C VAL A 112 8.16 1.10 -9.19
N THR A 113 8.77 2.02 -9.94
CA THR A 113 8.83 3.44 -9.61
C THR A 113 8.73 4.27 -10.89
N VAL A 114 8.34 5.52 -10.73
CA VAL A 114 8.49 6.55 -11.78
C VAL A 114 9.67 7.47 -11.44
N GLU A 115 10.31 8.00 -12.48
CA GLU A 115 11.40 8.98 -12.44
C GLU A 115 10.86 10.32 -12.94
N MET A 116 11.08 11.44 -12.22
CA MET A 116 10.51 12.76 -12.58
C MET A 116 11.24 13.47 -13.73
N SER A 117 12.54 13.24 -13.84
CA SER A 117 13.41 13.92 -14.78
C SER A 117 14.67 13.08 -14.98
N PRO A 118 14.79 12.38 -16.13
CA PRO A 118 13.80 12.28 -17.21
C PRO A 118 12.62 11.36 -16.88
N ASN A 119 11.52 11.49 -17.63
CA ASN A 119 10.26 10.79 -17.33
C ASN A 119 10.22 9.33 -17.79
N PHE A 120 10.43 8.42 -16.84
CA PHE A 120 10.43 6.99 -17.09
C PHE A 120 9.67 6.22 -16.02
N LEU A 121 9.01 5.14 -16.45
CA LEU A 121 8.60 4.07 -15.56
C LEU A 121 9.70 3.00 -15.56
N HIS A 122 10.14 2.62 -14.37
CA HIS A 122 11.15 1.59 -14.16
C HIS A 122 10.55 0.38 -13.45
N ARG A 123 10.97 -0.81 -13.89
CA ARG A 123 10.74 -2.09 -13.22
C ARG A 123 12.06 -2.68 -12.79
N PHE A 124 12.11 -3.18 -11.57
CA PHE A 124 13.26 -3.85 -11.00
C PHE A 124 12.90 -5.24 -10.51
N ASP A 125 13.87 -6.13 -10.56
CA ASP A 125 13.84 -7.34 -9.75
C ASP A 125 13.93 -6.89 -8.27
N PRO A 126 12.93 -7.23 -7.44
CA PRO A 126 12.90 -6.80 -6.04
C PRO A 126 14.06 -7.37 -5.23
N LYS A 127 14.70 -8.47 -5.68
CA LYS A 127 15.75 -9.19 -4.99
C LYS A 127 17.08 -8.44 -4.98
N ASN A 128 17.44 -7.81 -6.08
CA ASN A 128 18.78 -7.26 -6.31
C ASN A 128 18.74 -5.86 -6.95
N LEU A 129 17.55 -5.30 -7.17
CA LEU A 129 17.32 -4.03 -7.85
C LEU A 129 17.92 -3.95 -9.27
N THR A 130 18.06 -5.08 -9.96
CA THR A 130 18.45 -5.04 -11.39
C THR A 130 17.27 -4.58 -12.24
N THR A 131 17.50 -3.62 -13.13
CA THR A 131 16.47 -3.13 -14.05
C THR A 131 15.98 -4.24 -14.98
N ILE A 132 14.68 -4.51 -14.93
CA ILE A 132 13.98 -5.43 -15.83
C ILE A 132 13.48 -4.68 -17.06
N THR A 133 12.91 -3.50 -16.86
CA THR A 133 12.41 -2.68 -17.97
C THR A 133 12.40 -1.21 -17.60
N ARG A 134 12.58 -0.37 -18.62
CA ARG A 134 12.49 1.09 -18.54
C ARG A 134 11.78 1.59 -19.77
N ILE A 135 10.65 2.27 -19.59
CA ILE A 135 9.88 2.87 -20.70
C ILE A 135 9.66 4.35 -20.46
N ALA A 136 9.70 5.12 -21.54
CA ALA A 136 9.34 6.53 -21.49
C ALA A 136 7.85 6.67 -21.17
N ILE A 137 7.52 7.67 -20.36
CA ILE A 137 6.14 8.03 -20.00
C ILE A 137 5.93 9.52 -20.31
N PRO A 138 4.68 10.02 -20.39
CA PRO A 138 4.41 11.42 -20.66
C PRO A 138 5.23 12.35 -19.75
N ASN A 139 5.73 13.45 -20.33
CA ASN A 139 6.83 14.23 -19.79
C ASN A 139 6.37 15.23 -18.73
N GLU A 140 6.33 14.86 -17.45
CA GLU A 140 5.88 15.79 -16.41
C GLU A 140 6.64 15.73 -15.08
N TYR A 141 6.80 16.91 -14.48
CA TYR A 141 7.38 17.06 -13.14
C TYR A 141 6.36 16.60 -12.08
N GLU A 142 6.82 15.80 -11.12
CA GLU A 142 6.03 15.31 -9.97
C GLU A 142 4.85 14.41 -10.33
N MET A 143 5.11 13.12 -10.43
CA MET A 143 4.10 12.11 -10.73
C MET A 143 3.73 11.27 -9.52
N SER A 144 2.51 10.74 -9.54
CA SER A 144 2.08 9.62 -8.71
C SER A 144 1.87 8.38 -9.57
N ILE A 145 2.05 7.20 -8.99
CA ILE A 145 1.77 5.92 -9.65
C ILE A 145 0.89 5.03 -8.77
N GLY A 146 -0.16 4.50 -9.39
CA GLY A 146 -0.96 3.42 -8.84
C GLY A 146 -0.84 2.16 -9.69
N TYR A 147 -1.09 1.01 -9.11
CA TYR A 147 -1.23 -0.25 -9.83
C TYR A 147 -2.51 -0.96 -9.45
N ASN A 148 -3.25 -1.41 -10.46
CA ASN A 148 -4.48 -2.18 -10.26
C ASN A 148 -4.81 -2.99 -11.52
N GLN A 149 -5.18 -4.26 -11.33
CA GLN A 149 -5.67 -5.16 -12.37
C GLN A 149 -4.78 -5.21 -13.61
N GLY A 150 -3.48 -5.40 -13.42
CA GLY A 150 -2.56 -5.55 -14.55
C GLY A 150 -2.27 -4.23 -15.29
N ALA A 151 -2.52 -3.06 -14.70
CA ALA A 151 -2.21 -1.78 -15.30
C ALA A 151 -1.61 -0.78 -14.30
N TYR A 152 -0.71 0.07 -14.81
CA TYR A 152 -0.20 1.25 -14.12
C TYR A 152 -1.05 2.46 -14.45
N PHE A 153 -1.28 3.30 -13.45
CA PHE A 153 -1.97 4.56 -13.56
C PHE A 153 -0.98 5.63 -13.14
N ILE A 154 -0.57 6.49 -14.06
CA ILE A 154 0.39 7.54 -13.76
C ILE A 154 -0.39 8.85 -13.73
N ALA A 155 -0.39 9.54 -12.59
CA ALA A 155 -1.02 10.86 -12.46
C ALA A 155 0.07 11.94 -12.54
N PRO A 156 0.30 12.52 -13.72
CA PRO A 156 1.17 13.67 -13.91
C PRO A 156 0.62 14.96 -13.30
N ASN A 157 1.51 15.92 -12.98
CA ASN A 157 1.10 17.18 -12.34
C ASN A 157 0.42 18.17 -13.29
N ASN A 158 0.95 18.38 -14.51
CA ASN A 158 0.51 19.44 -15.41
C ASN A 158 -0.31 18.95 -16.61
N GLU A 159 -0.73 17.68 -16.61
CA GLU A 159 -1.56 17.12 -17.66
C GLU A 159 -3.01 16.94 -17.18
N ASN A 160 -3.93 16.93 -18.13
CA ASN A 160 -5.37 16.80 -17.85
C ASN A 160 -5.85 15.35 -17.84
N PHE A 161 -4.94 14.37 -17.85
CA PHE A 161 -5.27 12.97 -17.90
C PHE A 161 -4.28 12.06 -17.16
N ILE A 162 -4.79 10.92 -16.68
CA ILE A 162 -4.03 9.79 -16.14
C ILE A 162 -3.87 8.76 -17.27
N PRO A 163 -2.68 8.58 -17.88
CA PRO A 163 -2.41 7.44 -18.75
C PRO A 163 -2.51 6.12 -17.99
N ILE A 164 -3.17 5.15 -18.63
CA ILE A 164 -3.24 3.77 -18.20
C ILE A 164 -2.28 2.95 -19.05
N ILE A 165 -1.27 2.35 -18.43
CA ILE A 165 -0.25 1.54 -19.10
C ILE A 165 -0.47 0.08 -18.75
N ASN A 166 -0.64 -0.78 -19.76
CA ASN A 166 -0.75 -2.22 -19.54
C ASN A 166 0.58 -2.78 -19.02
N SER A 167 0.53 -3.56 -17.95
CA SER A 167 1.72 -4.08 -17.28
C SER A 167 2.37 -5.28 -17.99
N GLN A 168 1.72 -5.92 -18.96
CA GLN A 168 2.34 -7.03 -19.69
C GLN A 168 3.17 -6.52 -20.86
N ASN A 169 2.60 -5.62 -21.67
CA ASN A 169 3.23 -5.14 -22.91
C ASN A 169 3.74 -3.69 -22.84
N LEU A 170 3.49 -2.98 -21.73
CA LEU A 170 3.96 -1.61 -21.48
C LEU A 170 3.47 -0.56 -22.49
N THR A 171 2.32 -0.79 -23.11
CA THR A 171 1.66 0.18 -23.98
C THR A 171 0.59 0.97 -23.23
N ILE A 172 0.41 2.25 -23.58
CA ILE A 172 -0.76 3.03 -23.13
C ILE A 172 -2.01 2.42 -23.75
N ILE A 173 -2.93 1.95 -22.91
CA ILE A 173 -4.21 1.35 -23.34
C ILE A 173 -5.37 2.32 -23.25
N ASN A 174 -5.25 3.39 -22.46
CA ASN A 174 -6.29 4.39 -22.30
C ASN A 174 -5.79 5.64 -21.55
N ASN A 175 -6.61 6.70 -21.56
CA ASN A 175 -6.41 7.91 -20.76
C ASN A 175 -7.68 8.25 -19.97
N ILE A 176 -7.55 8.56 -18.68
CA ILE A 176 -8.67 9.01 -17.83
C ILE A 176 -8.57 10.54 -17.69
N THR A 177 -9.62 11.27 -18.02
CA THR A 177 -9.67 12.73 -17.78
C THR A 177 -9.61 13.04 -16.27
N MET A 178 -8.68 13.93 -15.88
CA MET A 178 -8.44 14.34 -14.49
C MET A 178 -9.41 15.41 -14.00
N THR A 179 -10.70 15.11 -13.96
CA THR A 179 -11.69 16.05 -13.42
C THR A 179 -11.52 16.23 -11.90
N GLY A 180 -11.34 17.47 -11.45
CA GLY A 180 -11.25 17.82 -10.03
C GLY A 180 -9.89 17.53 -9.38
N VAL A 181 -8.89 17.06 -10.15
CA VAL A 181 -7.53 16.79 -9.65
C VAL A 181 -6.57 17.86 -10.14
N SER A 182 -5.79 18.40 -9.21
CA SER A 182 -4.65 19.30 -9.42
C SER A 182 -3.58 18.96 -8.37
N GLY A 183 -2.33 18.82 -8.80
CA GLY A 183 -1.26 18.34 -7.92
C GLY A 183 -1.47 16.91 -7.43
N PRO A 184 -1.65 15.89 -8.29
CA PRO A 184 -1.73 14.52 -7.82
C PRO A 184 -0.47 14.10 -7.07
N ARG A 185 -0.66 13.48 -5.90
CA ARG A 185 0.43 13.01 -5.02
C ARG A 185 0.27 11.59 -4.48
N GLY A 186 -0.82 10.92 -4.83
CA GLY A 186 -1.12 9.55 -4.44
C GLY A 186 -2.32 9.00 -5.19
N ILE A 187 -2.23 7.72 -5.55
CA ILE A 187 -3.32 6.96 -6.18
C ILE A 187 -3.51 5.66 -5.40
N MET A 188 -4.75 5.34 -5.05
CA MET A 188 -5.10 4.01 -4.55
C MET A 188 -6.41 3.50 -5.16
N PHE A 189 -6.69 2.23 -4.92
CA PHE A 189 -7.86 1.54 -5.48
C PHE A 189 -8.64 0.84 -4.38
N LEU A 190 -9.93 1.10 -4.30
CA LEU A 190 -10.88 0.46 -3.39
C LEU A 190 -11.83 -0.46 -4.18
N ASN A 191 -12.58 -1.30 -3.46
CA ASN A 191 -13.65 -2.14 -3.98
C ASN A 191 -13.17 -3.05 -5.13
N ASN A 192 -12.06 -3.77 -4.92
CA ASN A 192 -11.39 -4.58 -5.95
C ASN A 192 -11.12 -3.79 -7.25
N GLY A 193 -10.74 -2.52 -7.09
CA GLY A 193 -10.45 -1.61 -8.19
C GLY A 193 -11.68 -0.99 -8.85
N SER A 194 -12.91 -1.19 -8.35
CA SER A 194 -14.05 -0.47 -8.93
C SER A 194 -14.02 1.02 -8.60
N THR A 195 -13.30 1.44 -7.56
CA THR A 195 -13.16 2.85 -7.19
C THR A 195 -11.68 3.22 -7.15
N MET A 196 -11.29 4.27 -7.86
CA MET A 196 -9.96 4.86 -7.79
C MET A 196 -10.04 6.14 -6.97
N VAL A 197 -9.13 6.31 -6.03
CA VAL A 197 -9.00 7.51 -5.20
C VAL A 197 -7.68 8.18 -5.51
N VAL A 198 -7.73 9.47 -5.81
CA VAL A 198 -6.56 10.29 -6.16
C VAL A 198 -6.50 11.48 -5.20
N THR A 199 -5.33 11.75 -4.62
CA THR A 199 -5.14 12.99 -3.86
C THR A 199 -5.02 14.17 -4.81
N SER A 200 -5.66 15.29 -4.48
CA SER A 200 -5.46 16.55 -5.17
C SER A 200 -4.79 17.51 -4.20
N ASN A 201 -3.46 17.53 -4.22
CA ASN A 201 -2.65 18.29 -3.27
C ASN A 201 -3.01 19.78 -3.32
N SER A 202 -3.05 20.37 -4.52
CA SER A 202 -3.31 21.80 -4.71
C SER A 202 -4.74 22.21 -4.34
N ASN A 203 -5.70 21.30 -4.42
CA ASN A 203 -7.10 21.58 -4.12
C ASN A 203 -7.50 21.19 -2.68
N ASN A 204 -6.58 20.61 -1.90
CA ASN A 204 -6.88 20.05 -0.58
C ASN A 204 -8.09 19.11 -0.61
N SER A 205 -8.11 18.17 -1.55
CA SER A 205 -9.22 17.24 -1.72
C SER A 205 -8.78 15.80 -2.01
N LEU A 206 -9.69 14.87 -1.76
CA LEU A 206 -9.64 13.49 -2.27
C LEU A 206 -10.67 13.35 -3.37
N VAL A 207 -10.24 12.85 -4.53
CA VAL A 207 -11.06 12.73 -5.73
C VAL A 207 -11.36 11.28 -6.02
N PHE A 208 -12.63 10.96 -6.20
CA PHE A 208 -13.13 9.61 -6.37
C PHE A 208 -13.62 9.41 -7.80
N TYR A 209 -13.10 8.35 -8.42
CA TYR A 209 -13.53 7.89 -9.72
C TYR A 209 -14.10 6.47 -9.61
N ASN A 210 -15.13 6.17 -10.40
CA ASN A 210 -15.66 4.82 -10.53
C ASN A 210 -15.30 4.21 -11.87
N ARG A 211 -14.94 2.94 -11.84
CA ARG A 211 -14.66 2.17 -13.03
C ARG A 211 -15.96 1.95 -13.81
N THR A 212 -15.94 2.31 -15.09
CA THR A 212 -17.07 2.18 -16.00
C THR A 212 -16.87 1.09 -17.06
N SER A 213 -15.63 0.63 -17.27
CA SER A 213 -15.31 -0.52 -18.11
C SER A 213 -14.05 -1.24 -17.63
N LEU A 214 -13.96 -2.54 -17.90
CA LEU A 214 -12.78 -3.40 -17.67
C LEU A 214 -11.92 -3.58 -18.93
N ALA A 215 -12.49 -3.39 -20.11
CA ALA A 215 -11.80 -3.56 -21.39
C ALA A 215 -12.39 -2.58 -22.45
N PRO A 216 -11.72 -1.47 -22.77
CA PRO A 216 -10.53 -0.96 -22.06
C PRO A 216 -10.87 -0.55 -20.63
N ILE A 217 -9.88 -0.59 -19.73
CA ILE A 217 -10.07 -0.09 -18.36
C ILE A 217 -10.43 1.39 -18.44
N MET A 218 -11.53 1.78 -17.80
CA MET A 218 -12.03 3.16 -17.82
C MET A 218 -12.57 3.58 -16.47
N TYR A 219 -12.28 4.83 -16.08
CA TYR A 219 -12.80 5.46 -14.88
C TYR A 219 -13.48 6.78 -15.23
N LYS A 220 -14.53 7.13 -14.47
CA LYS A 220 -15.19 8.44 -14.54
C LYS A 220 -15.24 9.07 -13.17
N PHE A 221 -15.05 10.38 -13.14
CA PHE A 221 -15.20 11.18 -11.93
C PHE A 221 -16.60 10.99 -11.34
N VAL A 222 -16.66 10.89 -10.01
CA VAL A 222 -17.91 10.75 -9.26
C VAL A 222 -18.09 11.96 -8.36
N PHE A 223 -17.12 12.20 -7.47
CA PHE A 223 -17.15 13.34 -6.55
C PHE A 223 -15.74 13.68 -6.06
N SER A 224 -15.62 14.87 -5.47
CA SER A 224 -14.43 15.33 -4.76
C SER A 224 -14.84 15.72 -3.34
N GLN A 225 -14.08 15.27 -2.35
CA GLN A 225 -14.27 15.63 -0.96
C GLN A 225 -13.13 16.56 -0.52
N LEU A 226 -13.48 17.76 -0.07
CA LEU A 226 -12.52 18.63 0.62
C LEU A 226 -12.10 17.96 1.94
N VAL A 227 -10.82 18.11 2.29
CA VAL A 227 -10.23 17.49 3.46
C VAL A 227 -9.54 18.50 4.36
N HIS A 228 -9.40 18.14 5.64
CA HIS A 228 -8.80 19.02 6.64
C HIS A 228 -7.26 19.04 6.56
N ASN A 229 -6.62 18.01 6.01
CA ASN A 229 -5.19 18.07 5.71
C ASN A 229 -4.89 19.02 4.54
N VAL A 230 -4.12 20.06 4.82
CA VAL A 230 -3.51 20.88 3.78
C VAL A 230 -2.45 20.06 3.05
N GLY A 231 -2.52 20.03 1.73
CA GLY A 231 -1.63 19.25 0.88
C GLY A 231 -1.74 17.74 1.12
N PRO A 232 -2.90 17.10 0.85
CA PRO A 232 -3.00 15.65 0.87
C PRO A 232 -1.96 15.05 -0.06
N HIS A 233 -1.26 14.02 0.39
CA HIS A 233 -0.12 13.45 -0.31
C HIS A 233 -0.28 11.96 -0.56
N GLY A 234 0.30 11.11 0.29
CA GLY A 234 0.24 9.66 0.16
C GLY A 234 -1.08 9.08 0.63
N LEU A 235 -1.49 7.97 0.00
CA LEU A 235 -2.66 7.19 0.37
C LEU A 235 -2.24 5.78 0.81
N TRP A 236 -2.88 5.26 1.84
CA TRP A 236 -2.68 3.90 2.30
C TRP A 236 -4.00 3.20 2.53
N ARG A 237 -4.36 2.31 1.59
CA ARG A 237 -5.53 1.45 1.73
C ARG A 237 -5.31 0.44 2.86
N VAL A 238 -6.27 0.37 3.77
CA VAL A 238 -6.37 -0.71 4.74
C VAL A 238 -7.37 -1.74 4.25
N ASN A 239 -8.56 -1.29 3.83
CA ASN A 239 -9.58 -2.10 3.19
C ASN A 239 -10.50 -1.21 2.32
N ASP A 240 -11.59 -1.77 1.81
CA ASP A 240 -12.52 -1.07 0.90
C ASP A 240 -13.39 0.01 1.58
N SER A 241 -13.43 0.02 2.90
CA SER A 241 -14.20 0.96 3.71
C SER A 241 -13.33 1.81 4.65
N PHE A 242 -12.00 1.66 4.58
CA PHE A 242 -11.08 2.37 5.47
C PHE A 242 -9.69 2.55 4.85
N PHE A 243 -9.15 3.77 4.94
CA PHE A 243 -7.80 4.10 4.49
C PHE A 243 -7.23 5.28 5.26
N TYR A 244 -5.92 5.51 5.11
CA TYR A 244 -5.23 6.68 5.63
C TYR A 244 -4.77 7.60 4.49
N ALA A 245 -4.74 8.90 4.75
CA ALA A 245 -4.03 9.87 3.91
C ALA A 245 -3.06 10.69 4.76
N THR A 246 -1.92 11.04 4.17
CA THR A 246 -0.93 11.92 4.81
C THR A 246 -1.09 13.37 4.37
N SER A 247 -0.71 14.30 5.24
CA SER A 247 -0.54 15.72 4.92
C SER A 247 0.94 16.01 4.76
N TRP A 248 1.34 16.56 3.61
CA TRP A 248 2.72 16.97 3.39
C TRP A 248 3.12 18.13 4.29
N THR A 249 2.32 19.20 4.28
CA THR A 249 2.62 20.44 5.01
C THR A 249 2.47 20.29 6.52
N ASN A 250 1.38 19.66 6.97
CA ASN A 250 1.06 19.60 8.41
C ASN A 250 1.62 18.36 9.10
N LYS A 251 2.21 17.42 8.34
CA LYS A 251 2.81 16.18 8.86
C LYS A 251 1.82 15.42 9.73
N THR A 252 0.60 15.32 9.24
CA THR A 252 -0.49 14.64 9.93
C THR A 252 -0.96 13.45 9.13
N ILE A 253 -1.59 12.52 9.82
CA ILE A 253 -2.25 11.36 9.22
C ILE A 253 -3.71 11.47 9.58
N TYR A 254 -4.56 11.39 8.57
CA TYR A 254 -6.00 11.30 8.73
C TYR A 254 -6.47 9.91 8.32
N SER A 255 -7.40 9.35 9.08
CA SER A 255 -8.15 8.18 8.68
C SER A 255 -9.44 8.58 7.98
N TYR A 256 -9.83 7.82 6.98
CA TYR A 256 -11.08 7.98 6.25
C TYR A 256 -11.85 6.68 6.33
N SER A 257 -13.08 6.75 6.84
CA SER A 257 -14.01 5.63 6.91
C SER A 257 -15.22 5.86 6.01
N ALA A 258 -15.62 4.83 5.28
CA ALA A 258 -16.76 4.92 4.38
C ALA A 258 -18.04 5.17 5.19
N THR A 259 -18.91 6.04 4.67
CA THR A 259 -20.29 6.14 5.14
C THR A 259 -21.20 5.45 4.14
N ASN A 260 -22.22 4.74 4.62
CA ASN A 260 -23.08 3.93 3.76
C ASN A 260 -23.76 4.78 2.68
N ASN A 261 -23.61 4.38 1.42
CA ASN A 261 -24.26 4.96 0.23
C ASN A 261 -24.09 6.48 0.06
N SER A 262 -22.98 7.05 0.50
CA SER A 262 -22.75 8.50 0.40
C SER A 262 -21.49 8.85 -0.43
N THR A 263 -21.45 10.09 -0.93
CA THR A 263 -20.28 10.74 -1.54
C THR A 263 -19.38 11.39 -0.49
N HIS A 264 -19.37 10.84 0.72
CA HIS A 264 -18.66 11.39 1.86
C HIS A 264 -17.99 10.27 2.67
N TRP A 265 -16.76 10.54 3.06
CA TRP A 265 -15.95 9.71 3.93
C TRP A 265 -15.75 10.46 5.23
N ASN A 266 -16.04 9.78 6.34
CA ASN A 266 -15.79 10.33 7.66
C ASN A 266 -14.28 10.44 7.86
N GLU A 267 -13.81 11.68 7.90
CA GLU A 267 -12.43 12.05 8.16
C GLU A 267 -12.21 12.20 9.67
N ALA A 268 -11.13 11.61 10.19
CA ALA A 268 -10.70 11.82 11.57
C ALA A 268 -9.18 11.96 11.62
N LEU A 269 -8.71 12.94 12.39
CA LEU A 269 -7.28 13.08 12.68
C LEU A 269 -6.82 11.85 13.45
N PHE A 270 -5.87 11.11 12.90
CA PHE A 270 -5.30 9.93 13.52
C PHE A 270 -4.00 10.28 14.26
N LEU A 271 -3.08 10.96 13.57
CA LEU A 271 -1.77 11.31 14.13
C LEU A 271 -1.40 12.74 13.77
N ASN A 272 -0.93 13.50 14.77
CA ASN A 272 -0.44 14.85 14.59
C ASN A 272 1.03 14.97 15.01
N LEU A 273 1.89 15.27 14.04
CA LEU A 273 3.34 15.30 14.22
C LEU A 273 3.91 16.71 14.27
N LEU A 274 3.07 17.75 14.38
CA LEU A 274 3.52 19.15 14.52
C LEU A 274 4.43 19.37 15.73
N LYS A 275 4.47 18.43 16.69
CA LYS A 275 5.40 18.46 17.83
C LYS A 275 6.83 18.05 17.47
N VAL A 276 7.08 17.53 16.26
CA VAL A 276 8.40 17.07 15.81
C VAL A 276 9.04 18.17 14.96
N ASN A 277 9.98 18.90 15.57
CA ASN A 277 10.69 20.02 14.96
C ASN A 277 11.70 19.55 13.89
N THR A 278 11.17 19.09 12.75
CA THR A 278 11.92 18.66 11.58
C THR A 278 11.60 19.59 10.41
N THR A 279 12.50 19.73 9.45
CA THR A 279 12.32 20.63 8.30
C THR A 279 11.57 19.99 7.13
N GLY A 280 11.47 18.66 7.05
CA GLY A 280 10.88 17.95 5.91
C GLY A 280 9.38 17.68 6.03
N GLY A 281 8.72 17.58 4.88
CA GLY A 281 7.30 17.25 4.78
C GLY A 281 7.05 15.75 4.93
N SER A 282 5.78 15.34 4.77
CA SER A 282 5.40 13.93 4.80
C SER A 282 4.75 13.49 3.50
N THR A 283 5.34 12.49 2.86
CA THR A 283 4.92 12.07 1.53
C THR A 283 4.21 10.74 1.49
N SER A 284 4.48 9.85 2.45
CA SER A 284 3.89 8.52 2.48
C SER A 284 3.78 7.97 3.89
N ILE A 285 3.16 6.80 4.01
CA ILE A 285 3.14 5.99 5.20
C ILE A 285 3.31 4.54 4.78
N ALA A 286 4.00 3.74 5.58
CA ALA A 286 3.92 2.28 5.53
C ALA A 286 3.38 1.75 6.86
N ILE A 287 2.53 0.74 6.80
CA ILE A 287 2.06 0.02 8.00
C ILE A 287 2.63 -1.39 7.91
N ASP A 288 3.36 -1.80 8.96
CA ASP A 288 3.96 -3.15 9.00
C ASP A 288 3.00 -4.20 9.59
N GLU A 289 3.45 -5.45 9.63
CA GLU A 289 2.67 -6.59 10.12
C GLU A 289 2.33 -6.53 11.62
N CYS A 290 3.01 -5.68 12.40
CA CYS A 290 2.64 -5.40 13.79
C CYS A 290 1.61 -4.28 13.91
N GLY A 291 1.18 -3.68 12.80
CA GLY A 291 0.31 -2.51 12.80
C GLY A 291 1.02 -1.22 13.21
N ARG A 292 2.36 -1.16 13.13
CA ARG A 292 3.12 0.06 13.41
C ARG A 292 3.13 0.96 12.19
N PHE A 293 3.03 2.26 12.43
CA PHE A 293 2.98 3.32 11.44
C PHE A 293 4.41 3.85 11.22
N TRP A 294 4.98 3.57 10.06
CA TRP A 294 6.30 4.04 9.65
C TRP A 294 6.14 5.26 8.75
N PHE A 295 6.68 6.37 9.23
CA PHE A 295 6.40 7.69 8.69
C PHE A 295 7.69 8.41 8.26
N PRO A 296 8.02 8.39 6.97
CA PRO A 296 9.19 9.08 6.43
C PRO A 296 8.94 10.59 6.30
N LEU A 297 9.88 11.40 6.81
CA LEU A 297 9.74 12.85 6.90
C LEU A 297 10.44 13.63 5.78
N GLU A 298 10.60 13.07 4.58
CA GLU A 298 11.44 13.68 3.52
C GLU A 298 12.82 14.14 4.04
N THR A 299 13.32 13.41 5.02
CA THR A 299 14.63 13.57 5.62
C THR A 299 15.21 12.16 5.71
N ASN A 300 16.29 12.03 6.46
CA ASN A 300 16.83 10.74 6.82
C ASN A 300 16.10 10.07 8.00
N ILE A 301 15.07 10.71 8.56
CA ILE A 301 14.37 10.19 9.74
C ILE A 301 13.02 9.58 9.33
N ILE A 302 12.80 8.37 9.81
CA ILE A 302 11.52 7.67 9.78
C ILE A 302 11.05 7.51 11.22
N LEU A 303 9.90 8.09 11.53
CA LEU A 303 9.28 7.96 12.85
C LEU A 303 8.34 6.76 12.87
N ILE A 304 8.28 6.07 14.01
CA ILE A 304 7.53 4.82 14.15
C ILE A 304 6.55 4.96 15.29
N TYR A 305 5.27 4.77 15.00
CA TYR A 305 4.18 4.91 15.96
C TYR A 305 3.38 3.61 16.11
N ASP A 306 2.77 3.42 17.27
CA ASP A 306 1.74 2.39 17.44
C ASP A 306 0.38 2.85 16.92
N GLN A 307 -0.63 1.98 17.04
CA GLN A 307 -2.00 2.27 16.62
C GLN A 307 -2.70 3.32 17.49
N GLN A 308 -2.16 3.62 18.67
CA GLN A 308 -2.66 4.64 19.59
C GLN A 308 -1.99 6.00 19.34
N GLY A 309 -1.00 6.07 18.44
CA GLY A 309 -0.24 7.27 18.13
C GLY A 309 0.90 7.56 19.10
N ASN A 310 1.32 6.60 19.92
CA ASN A 310 2.52 6.73 20.75
C ASN A 310 3.78 6.49 19.90
N LEU A 311 4.79 7.34 20.09
CA LEU A 311 6.09 7.16 19.44
C LEU A 311 6.80 5.95 20.03
N LEU A 312 7.05 4.94 19.20
CA LEU A 312 7.80 3.74 19.56
C LEU A 312 9.31 3.91 19.36
N GLY A 313 9.70 4.74 18.40
CA GLY A 313 11.10 4.99 18.08
C GLY A 313 11.28 5.70 16.75
N ASN A 314 12.53 5.81 16.32
CA ASN A 314 12.88 6.35 15.01
C ASN A 314 13.98 5.50 14.36
N TYR A 315 13.96 5.45 13.04
CA TYR A 315 15.02 4.90 12.22
C TYR A 315 15.65 6.05 11.43
N ALA A 316 16.97 6.23 11.58
CA ALA A 316 17.74 7.15 10.77
C ALA A 316 18.43 6.36 9.66
N THR A 317 18.16 6.71 8.41
CA THR A 317 18.88 6.16 7.26
C THR A 317 20.30 6.72 7.23
N THR A 318 21.20 6.03 6.53
CA THR A 318 22.60 6.45 6.37
C THR A 318 22.74 7.69 5.48
N THR A 319 21.69 8.07 4.79
CA THR A 319 21.60 9.27 3.96
C THR A 319 21.42 10.47 4.87
N THR A 320 22.02 11.62 4.59
CA THR A 320 22.02 12.78 5.52
C THR A 320 21.39 14.03 4.92
N THR A 321 20.65 13.88 3.82
CA THR A 321 20.15 14.98 2.99
C THR A 321 18.63 15.17 3.09
N PHE A 322 18.16 16.38 2.81
CA PHE A 322 16.74 16.71 2.66
C PHE A 322 16.20 16.05 1.37
N PHE A 323 14.96 15.54 1.37
CA PHE A 323 14.37 14.64 0.36
C PHE A 323 14.99 13.23 0.28
N ALA A 324 15.68 12.77 1.33
CA ALA A 324 16.37 11.47 1.30
C ALA A 324 15.46 10.24 1.39
N VAL A 325 14.26 10.36 1.98
CA VAL A 325 13.24 9.29 1.94
C VAL A 325 11.87 9.91 1.75
N SER A 326 11.36 9.87 0.51
CA SER A 326 10.00 10.34 0.21
C SER A 326 8.99 9.18 0.22
N PHE A 327 9.34 8.04 -0.37
CA PHE A 327 8.44 6.90 -0.44
C PHE A 327 9.07 5.67 0.14
N MET A 328 8.27 4.89 0.86
CA MET A 328 8.71 3.66 1.49
C MET A 328 7.69 2.55 1.25
N LYS A 329 8.21 1.34 1.06
CA LYS A 329 7.43 0.11 1.12
C LYS A 329 8.09 -0.87 2.09
N ILE A 330 7.29 -1.47 2.96
CA ILE A 330 7.69 -2.59 3.82
C ILE A 330 7.00 -3.83 3.27
N ILE A 331 7.77 -4.89 3.05
CA ILE A 331 7.27 -6.21 2.65
C ILE A 331 7.65 -7.25 3.71
N ASP A 332 7.42 -8.52 3.39
CA ASP A 332 7.70 -9.66 4.26
C ASP A 332 9.13 -9.63 4.82
N ASN A 333 9.30 -10.15 6.04
CA ASN A 333 10.57 -10.18 6.78
C ASN A 333 11.21 -8.79 6.99
N TYR A 334 10.40 -7.73 6.96
CA TYR A 334 10.86 -6.35 7.12
C TYR A 334 11.88 -5.92 6.06
N VAL A 335 11.85 -6.53 4.87
CA VAL A 335 12.58 -5.96 3.73
C VAL A 335 11.90 -4.63 3.37
N MET A 336 12.71 -3.58 3.27
CA MET A 336 12.23 -2.22 3.03
C MET A 336 12.79 -1.67 1.73
N TYR A 337 11.97 -0.92 1.00
CA TYR A 337 12.36 -0.17 -0.18
C TYR A 337 12.14 1.32 0.07
N PHE A 338 13.06 2.15 -0.39
CA PHE A 338 13.02 3.60 -0.25
C PHE A 338 13.28 4.30 -1.57
N SER A 339 12.54 5.38 -1.80
CA SER A 339 12.85 6.37 -2.83
C SER A 339 13.68 7.47 -2.20
N ASP A 340 14.96 7.52 -2.57
CA ASP A 340 15.91 8.53 -2.14
C ASP A 340 16.15 9.51 -3.26
N CYS A 341 15.27 10.51 -3.30
CA CYS A 341 15.26 11.57 -4.30
C CYS A 341 16.51 12.45 -4.19
N ALA A 342 17.10 12.57 -3.00
CA ALA A 342 18.23 13.45 -2.74
C ALA A 342 19.56 12.88 -3.26
N ASN A 343 19.71 11.56 -3.25
CA ASN A 343 20.91 10.87 -3.72
C ASN A 343 20.68 10.13 -5.04
N ASN A 344 19.56 10.37 -5.71
CA ASN A 344 19.23 9.81 -7.02
C ASN A 344 19.30 8.27 -7.03
N GLN A 345 18.61 7.64 -6.08
CA GLN A 345 18.65 6.19 -5.94
C GLN A 345 17.37 5.57 -5.35
N ILE A 346 17.13 4.31 -5.71
CA ILE A 346 16.26 3.41 -4.95
C ILE A 346 17.15 2.59 -4.03
N MET A 347 16.75 2.48 -2.77
CA MET A 347 17.44 1.68 -1.77
C MET A 347 16.55 0.52 -1.35
N ARG A 348 17.15 -0.67 -1.23
CA ARG A 348 16.59 -1.80 -0.50
C ARG A 348 17.41 -2.05 0.77
N LEU A 349 16.73 -2.24 1.89
CA LEU A 349 17.30 -2.76 3.13
C LEU A 349 16.80 -4.17 3.39
N ASP A 350 17.74 -5.09 3.62
CA ASP A 350 17.45 -6.45 4.04
C ASP A 350 17.98 -6.69 5.45
N PRO A 351 17.12 -6.68 6.49
CA PRO A 351 17.55 -6.89 7.87
C PRO A 351 17.86 -8.37 8.17
N ASN A 352 17.69 -9.28 7.20
CA ASN A 352 17.89 -10.73 7.31
C ASN A 352 17.12 -11.33 8.50
N ILE A 353 15.91 -10.83 8.75
CA ILE A 353 15.06 -11.35 9.81
C ILE A 353 14.42 -12.63 9.30
N GLN A 354 14.71 -13.73 9.97
CA GLN A 354 13.98 -14.97 9.76
C GLN A 354 12.84 -15.04 10.76
N CYS A 355 11.67 -15.29 10.21
CA CYS A 355 10.52 -15.78 10.91
C CYS A 355 10.04 -17.03 10.19
#